data_AF-A0A656K118-F1
#
_entry.id   AF-A0A656K118-F1
#
_cell.length_a   1.000
_cell.length_b   1.000
_cell.length_c   1.000
_cell.angle_alpha   90.00
_cell.angle_beta   90.00
_cell.angle_gamma   90.00
#
_symmetry.space_group_name_H-M   'P 1'
#
loop_
_entity.id
_entity.type
_entity.pdbx_description
1 polymer ?
#
loop_
_entity_poly.entity_id
_entity_poly.type
_entity_poly.pdbx_seq_one_letter_code
_entity_poly.pdbx_strand_id
1 'polypeptide(L)' 'MTHPPQIRIPATYMRGGTSKGVFFRLNDLPHAAQTPGPARDALLLRVIGSPDPYEKQ' A
#
# COMPACT_ATOMS: atom_id res chain seq x y z
N MET A 1 9.88 -20.99 7.40
CA MET A 1 8.83 -20.50 8.32
C MET A 1 7.55 -20.36 7.51
N THR A 2 6.42 -20.87 8.02
CA THR A 2 5.14 -20.85 7.30
C THR A 2 4.56 -19.44 7.12
N HIS A 3 4.99 -18.48 7.95
CA HIS A 3 4.54 -17.09 7.90
C HIS A 3 5.75 -16.15 8.01
N PRO A 4 6.22 -15.55 6.91
CA PRO A 4 7.29 -14.56 6.98
C PRO A 4 6.80 -13.28 7.67
N PRO A 5 7.72 -12.48 8.27
CA PRO A 5 7.36 -11.19 8.84
C PRO A 5 6.86 -10.22 7.78
N GLN A 6 6.04 -9.24 8.18
CA GLN A 6 5.60 -8.17 7.30
C GLN A 6 6.78 -7.28 6.89
N ILE A 7 6.72 -6.76 5.66
CA ILE A 7 7.64 -5.74 5.18
C ILE A 7 7.23 -4.36 5.71
N ARG A 8 8.20 -3.47 5.92
CA ARG A 8 7.97 -2.07 6.29
C ARG A 8 8.32 -1.18 5.11
N ILE A 9 7.41 -0.29 4.74
CA ILE A 9 7.58 0.65 3.63
C ILE A 9 7.41 2.06 4.21
N PRO A 10 8.39 2.97 4.06
CA PRO A 10 8.23 4.37 4.44
C PRO A 10 7.02 4.98 3.74
N ALA A 11 6.11 5.56 4.52
CA ALA A 11 4.88 6.17 4.02
C ALA A 11 4.42 7.30 4.93
N THR A 12 3.66 8.23 4.38
CA THR A 12 3.02 9.31 5.13
C THR A 12 1.52 9.22 4.97
N TYR A 13 0.78 9.12 6.06
CA TYR A 13 -0.67 9.28 6.05
C TYR A 13 -1.02 10.75 6.25
N MET A 14 -1.68 11.36 5.26
CA MET A 14 -1.99 12.79 5.28
C MET A 14 -3.40 13.07 4.80
N ARG A 15 -3.95 14.20 5.27
CA ARG A 15 -5.17 14.81 4.74
C ARG A 15 -4.79 15.91 3.75
N GLY A 16 -5.30 15.84 2.52
CA GLY A 16 -5.21 16.88 1.51
C GLY A 16 -6.61 17.37 1.14
N GLY A 17 -6.95 18.61 1.51
CA GLY A 17 -8.32 19.10 1.40
C GLY A 17 -9.30 18.23 2.20
N THR A 18 -10.32 17.67 1.54
CA THR A 18 -11.35 16.81 2.14
C THR A 18 -11.06 15.31 2.05
N SER A 19 -9.90 14.91 1.51
CA SER A 19 -9.50 13.50 1.34
C SER A 19 -8.32 13.12 2.24
N LYS A 20 -8.22 11.84 2.59
CA LYS A 20 -7.05 11.25 3.27
C LYS A 20 -6.43 10.17 2.39
N GLY A 21 -5.11 10.04 2.43
CA GLY A 21 -4.39 9.03 1.66
C GLY A 21 -3.08 8.61 2.31
N VAL A 22 -2.61 7.41 1.95
CA VAL A 22 -1.26 6.93 2.26
C VAL A 22 -0.36 7.28 1.08
N PHE A 23 0.67 8.09 1.33
CA PHE A 23 1.58 8.60 0.30
C PHE A 23 2.92 7.89 0.41
N PHE A 24 3.47 7.51 -0.74
CA PHE A 24 4.76 6.85 -0.88
C PHE A 24 5.63 7.67 -1.82
N ARG A 25 6.95 7.71 -1.56
CA ARG A 25 7.91 8.09 -2.61
C ARG A 25 8.21 6.86 -3.45
N LEU A 26 8.41 7.04 -4.75
CA LEU A 26 8.66 5.93 -5.67
C LEU A 26 9.83 5.05 -5.22
N ASN A 27 10.92 5.67 -4.81
CA ASN A 27 12.15 4.98 -4.41
C ASN A 27 12.03 4.23 -3.07
N ASP A 28 11.02 4.54 -2.27
CA ASP A 28 10.75 3.84 -1.01
C ASP A 28 9.93 2.56 -1.24
N LEU A 29 9.33 2.39 -2.43
CA LEU A 29 8.59 1.18 -2.78
C LEU A 29 9.52 -0.01 -3.05
N PRO A 30 9.06 -1.25 -2.79
CA PRO A 30 9.74 -2.45 -3.27
C PRO A 30 10.00 -2.37 -4.77
N HIS A 31 11.14 -2.87 -5.24
CA HIS A 31 11.56 -2.79 -6.65
C HIS A 31 10.46 -3.24 -7.64
N ALA A 32 9.75 -4.34 -7.32
CA ALA A 32 8.65 -4.85 -8.14
C ALA A 32 7.43 -3.90 -8.24
N ALA A 33 7.27 -2.95 -7.31
CA ALA A 33 6.21 -1.95 -7.30
C ALA A 33 6.69 -0.56 -7.79
N GLN A 34 7.96 -0.41 -8.20
CA GLN A 34 8.48 0.85 -8.75
C GLN A 34 8.07 1.08 -10.21
N THR A 35 7.56 0.07 -10.90
CA THR A 35 6.88 0.21 -12.19
C THR A 35 5.37 -0.03 -12.05
N PRO A 36 4.52 0.56 -12.91
CA PRO A 36 3.11 0.20 -12.96
C PRO A 36 2.93 -1.29 -13.29
N GLY A 37 1.98 -1.95 -12.64
CA GLY A 37 1.65 -3.36 -12.89
C GLY A 37 1.09 -4.08 -11.66
N PRO A 38 0.78 -5.38 -11.80
CA PRO A 38 0.02 -6.14 -10.80
C PRO A 38 0.66 -6.17 -9.41
N ALA A 39 2.00 -6.12 -9.32
CA ALA A 39 2.70 -6.10 -8.05
C ALA A 39 2.46 -4.78 -7.27
N ARG A 40 2.40 -3.64 -7.97
CA ARG A 40 2.03 -2.36 -7.37
C ARG A 40 0.57 -2.37 -6.95
N ASP A 41 -0.31 -2.88 -7.81
CA ASP A 41 -1.75 -2.90 -7.54
C ASP A 41 -2.06 -3.75 -6.30
N ALA A 42 -1.48 -4.95 -6.21
CA ALA A 42 -1.62 -5.82 -5.04
C ALA A 42 -1.07 -5.18 -3.75
N LEU A 43 0.05 -4.47 -3.83
CA LEU A 43 0.60 -3.74 -2.69
C LEU A 43 -0.38 -2.67 -2.19
N LEU A 44 -0.89 -1.82 -3.09
CA LEU A 44 -1.77 -0.71 -2.74
C LEU A 44 -3.12 -1.21 -2.22
N LEU A 45 -3.68 -2.26 -2.83
CA LEU A 45 -4.88 -2.94 -2.34
C LEU A 45 -4.65 -3.43 -0.90
N ARG A 46 -3.54 -4.12 -0.63
CA ARG A 46 -3.25 -4.64 0.72
C ARG A 46 -3.05 -3.54 1.76
N VAL A 47 -2.45 -2.40 1.37
CA VAL A 47 -2.23 -1.22 2.22
C VAL A 47 -3.56 -0.59 2.65
N ILE A 48 -4.51 -0.45 1.72
CA ILE A 48 -5.86 0.07 2.02
C ILE A 48 -6.74 -1.00 2.69
N GLY A 49 -6.42 -2.27 2.48
CA GLY A 49 -7.10 -3.42 3.05
C GLY A 49 -8.05 -4.13 2.09
N SER A 50 -8.03 -3.77 0.81
CA SER A 50 -8.95 -4.29 -0.21
C SER A 50 -8.44 -5.58 -0.85
N PRO A 51 -9.33 -6.42 -1.43
CA PRO A 51 -10.80 -6.31 -1.36
C PRO A 51 -11.32 -6.66 0.04
N ASP A 52 -12.32 -5.93 0.53
CA ASP A 52 -12.94 -6.17 1.83
C ASP A 52 -14.39 -6.61 1.68
N PRO A 53 -14.71 -7.91 1.88
CA PRO A 53 -16.09 -8.39 1.79
C PRO A 53 -17.00 -7.83 2.89
N TYR A 54 -16.44 -7.18 3.92
CA TYR A 54 -17.20 -6.61 5.02
C TYR A 54 -17.50 -5.11 4.85
N GLU A 55 -16.88 -4.46 3.87
CA GLU A 55 -17.04 -3.03 3.56
C GLU A 55 -16.82 -2.10 4.78
N LYS A 56 -15.72 -2.30 5.52
CA LYS A 56 -15.42 -1.56 6.78
C LYS A 56 -14.17 -0.68 6.73
N GLN A 57 -13.56 -0.52 5.56
CA GLN A 57 -12.30 0.22 5.38
C GLN A 57 -12.49 1.72 5.57
#